data_AF-A0A8H9DDM4-F1
#
_entry.id   AF-A0A8H9DDM4-F1
#
_cell.length_a   1.000
_cell.length_b   1.000
_cell.length_c   1.000
_cell.angle_alpha   90.00
_cell.angle_beta   90.00
_cell.angle_gamma   90.00
#
_symmetry.space_group_name_H-M   'P 1'
#
loop_
_entity.id
_entity.type
_entity.pdbx_description
1 polymer ?
#
loop_
_entity_poly.entity_id
_entity_poly.type
_entity_poly.pdbx_seq_one_letter_code
_entity_poly.pdbx_strand_id
1 'polypeptide(L)'
;MSNKIENPVVLIHKRENHDSYEVAITNGSHDYYDGLLMASVSPDEADNSFAVFAMVGYYMAAEIEKLRAQRDALAAENAALKESERAFDAMCAEEHGDNWVSELTETPATDAFLAEVRAQGVDAAIEAAKNLVAQEYEYKDFKAAQSDCCMHPGSDLVGKVEMTEWLVDFAAQLRKGGNQ
;
A
#
# COMPACT_ATOMS: atom_id res chain seq x y z
N MET A 1 -30.90 10.52 -0.27
CA MET A 1 -29.73 11.09 -0.96
C MET A 1 -28.63 11.18 0.07
N SER A 2 -27.65 10.27 0.06
CA SER A 2 -26.53 10.36 1.00
C SER A 2 -25.60 11.48 0.52
N ASN A 3 -25.36 12.49 1.35
CA ASN A 3 -24.43 13.55 1.01
C ASN A 3 -23.04 12.94 0.81
N LYS A 4 -22.40 13.25 -0.32
CA LYS A 4 -21.05 12.79 -0.64
C LYS A 4 -20.10 13.33 0.43
N ILE A 5 -19.24 12.46 1.00
CA ILE A 5 -18.14 12.88 1.89
C ILE A 5 -17.10 13.60 1.02
N GLU A 6 -16.78 14.84 1.36
CA GLU A 6 -15.91 15.71 0.56
C GLU A 6 -14.42 15.52 0.89
N ASN A 7 -14.08 15.34 2.17
CA ASN A 7 -12.73 15.09 2.66
C ASN A 7 -12.67 13.75 3.39
N PRO A 8 -12.74 12.62 2.68
CA PRO A 8 -12.72 11.31 3.32
C PRO A 8 -11.42 11.13 4.11
N VAL A 9 -11.54 10.64 5.34
CA VAL A 9 -10.42 10.05 6.11
C VAL A 9 -10.86 8.66 6.53
N VAL A 10 -10.05 7.67 6.18
CA VAL A 10 -10.36 6.26 6.43
C VAL A 10 -9.56 5.79 7.64
N LEU A 11 -10.29 5.31 8.65
CA LEU A 11 -9.74 4.82 9.90
C LEU A 11 -10.01 3.32 10.01
N ILE A 12 -8.97 2.53 10.28
CA ILE A 12 -9.06 1.09 10.48
C ILE A 12 -8.80 0.79 11.95
N HIS A 13 -9.77 0.16 12.60
CA HIS A 13 -9.68 -0.24 14.01
C HIS A 13 -9.74 -1.76 14.13
N LYS A 14 -8.74 -2.36 14.79
CA LYS A 14 -8.79 -3.79 15.19
C LYS A 14 -9.52 -3.86 16.53
N ARG A 15 -10.62 -4.62 16.58
CA ARG A 15 -11.37 -4.79 17.84
C ARG A 15 -10.56 -5.58 18.85
N GLU A 16 -10.56 -5.15 20.10
CA GLU A 16 -9.90 -5.89 21.18
C GLU A 16 -10.56 -7.27 21.34
N ASN A 17 -9.72 -8.32 21.41
CA ASN A 17 -10.13 -9.72 21.59
C ASN A 17 -10.95 -10.34 20.44
N HIS A 18 -10.90 -9.77 19.24
CA HIS A 18 -11.51 -10.35 18.04
C HIS A 18 -10.60 -10.17 16.81
N ASP A 19 -10.67 -11.09 15.85
CA ASP A 19 -9.91 -11.01 14.59
C ASP A 19 -10.61 -10.18 13.50
N SER A 20 -11.64 -9.42 13.87
CA SER A 20 -12.35 -8.51 12.96
C SER A 20 -11.77 -7.10 12.97
N TYR A 21 -11.94 -6.43 11.83
CA TYR A 21 -11.61 -5.03 11.65
C TYR A 21 -12.88 -4.22 11.41
N GLU A 22 -12.91 -3.03 11.98
CA GLU A 22 -13.93 -2.02 11.68
C GLU A 22 -13.29 -0.90 10.88
N VAL A 23 -13.97 -0.47 9.82
CA VAL A 23 -13.55 0.64 8.98
C VAL A 23 -14.54 1.78 9.17
N ALA A 24 -14.04 2.92 9.63
CA ALA A 24 -14.81 4.16 9.74
C ALA A 24 -14.30 5.18 8.71
N ILE A 25 -15.22 5.87 8.06
CA ILE A 25 -14.93 6.97 7.14
C ILE A 25 -15.51 8.24 7.74
N THR A 26 -14.65 9.20 8.02
CA THR A 26 -15.02 10.52 8.52
C THR A 26 -14.93 11.57 7.40
N ASN A 27 -15.36 12.80 7.69
CA ASN A 27 -15.12 13.96 6.82
C ASN A 27 -14.06 14.88 7.43
N GLY A 28 -12.79 14.48 7.33
CA GLY A 28 -11.64 15.26 7.82
C GLY A 28 -11.22 15.02 9.26
N SER A 29 -11.91 14.15 10.01
CA SER A 29 -11.56 13.80 11.40
C SER A 29 -10.63 12.59 11.47
N HIS A 30 -9.73 12.59 12.46
CA HIS A 30 -8.88 11.44 12.78
C HIS A 30 -9.38 10.69 14.04
N ASP A 31 -10.54 11.09 14.57
CA ASP A 31 -11.22 10.37 15.63
C ASP A 31 -12.14 9.30 15.03
N TYR A 32 -11.98 8.05 15.48
CA TYR A 32 -12.79 6.93 15.04
C TYR A 32 -14.29 7.15 15.34
N TYR A 33 -14.61 7.83 16.44
CA TYR A 33 -15.98 8.05 16.87
C TYR A 33 -16.74 9.07 16.00
N ASP A 34 -16.06 9.78 15.10
CA ASP A 34 -16.66 10.71 14.13
C ASP A 34 -17.07 10.04 12.79
N GLY A 35 -17.12 8.70 12.75
CA GLY A 35 -17.45 7.93 11.55
C GLY A 35 -18.83 8.26 10.97
N LEU A 36 -18.87 8.68 9.69
CA LEU A 36 -20.09 8.94 8.92
C LEU A 36 -20.54 7.71 8.11
N LEU A 37 -19.58 6.89 7.69
CA LEU A 37 -19.83 5.56 7.12
C LEU A 37 -18.98 4.55 7.90
N MET A 38 -19.61 3.50 8.38
CA MET A 38 -18.95 2.42 9.11
C MET A 38 -19.30 1.07 8.50
N ALA A 39 -18.29 0.23 8.30
CA ALA A 39 -18.45 -1.17 7.94
C ALA A 39 -17.63 -2.03 8.91
N SER A 40 -18.27 -3.03 9.49
CA SER A 40 -17.59 -4.12 10.18
C SER A 40 -17.40 -5.26 9.19
N VAL A 41 -16.16 -5.73 9.05
CA VAL A 41 -15.87 -6.93 8.27
C VAL A 41 -15.53 -8.04 9.25
N SER A 42 -16.43 -9.03 9.34
CA SER A 42 -16.16 -10.28 10.04
C SER A 42 -15.94 -11.39 9.01
N PRO A 43 -14.97 -12.31 9.19
CA PRO A 43 -14.66 -13.36 8.21
C PRO A 43 -15.81 -14.35 7.94
N ASP A 44 -16.86 -14.34 8.75
CA ASP A 44 -17.90 -15.36 8.88
C ASP A 44 -19.30 -14.94 8.42
N GLU A 45 -19.52 -13.69 8.01
CA GLU A 45 -20.86 -13.18 7.66
C GLU A 45 -21.00 -12.81 6.16
N ALA A 46 -21.81 -13.58 5.43
CA ALA A 46 -21.95 -13.51 3.96
C ALA A 46 -23.19 -12.75 3.44
N ASP A 47 -24.12 -12.30 4.29
CA ASP A 47 -25.44 -11.89 3.79
C ASP A 47 -25.66 -10.37 3.79
N ASN A 48 -25.49 -9.81 2.58
CA ASN A 48 -26.13 -8.58 2.07
C ASN A 48 -25.54 -7.22 2.53
N SER A 49 -24.26 -6.98 2.21
CA SER A 49 -23.49 -5.78 2.58
C SER A 49 -22.86 -5.01 1.39
N PHE A 50 -23.22 -5.35 0.15
CA PHE A 50 -22.46 -4.95 -1.06
C PHE A 50 -22.35 -3.44 -1.29
N ALA A 51 -23.41 -2.65 -1.05
CA ALA A 51 -23.39 -1.21 -1.32
C ALA A 51 -22.51 -0.42 -0.33
N VAL A 52 -22.56 -0.78 0.96
CA VAL A 52 -21.72 -0.16 1.99
C VAL A 52 -20.26 -0.58 1.80
N PHE A 53 -20.02 -1.86 1.51
CA PHE A 53 -18.68 -2.35 1.17
C PHE A 53 -18.10 -1.67 -0.08
N ALA A 54 -18.89 -1.47 -1.14
CA ALA A 54 -18.43 -0.78 -2.35
C ALA A 54 -18.09 0.70 -2.09
N MET A 55 -18.89 1.41 -1.28
CA MET A 55 -18.59 2.79 -0.87
C MET A 55 -17.35 2.86 0.02
N VAL A 56 -17.22 1.93 0.97
CA VAL A 56 -16.03 1.86 1.84
C VAL A 56 -14.78 1.57 1.01
N GLY A 57 -14.85 0.62 0.09
CA GLY A 57 -13.77 0.33 -0.86
C GLY A 57 -13.39 1.52 -1.74
N TYR A 58 -14.37 2.28 -2.24
CA TYR A 58 -14.10 3.50 -3.02
C TYR A 58 -13.32 4.55 -2.21
N TYR A 59 -13.75 4.84 -0.98
CA TYR A 59 -13.09 5.84 -0.15
C TYR A 59 -11.75 5.36 0.43
N MET A 60 -11.60 4.06 0.71
CA MET A 60 -10.31 3.42 1.00
C MET A 60 -9.32 3.62 -0.14
N ALA A 61 -9.74 3.36 -1.38
CA ALA A 61 -8.89 3.59 -2.56
C ALA A 61 -8.47 5.06 -2.68
N ALA A 62 -9.41 5.99 -2.48
CA ALA A 62 -9.12 7.43 -2.53
C ALA A 62 -8.12 7.89 -1.45
N GLU A 63 -8.26 7.43 -0.20
CA GLU A 63 -7.31 7.77 0.87
C GLU A 63 -5.93 7.15 0.61
N ILE A 64 -5.87 5.93 0.08
CA ILE A 64 -4.61 5.30 -0.33
C ILE A 64 -3.91 6.12 -1.43
N GLU A 65 -4.64 6.62 -2.43
CA GLU A 65 -4.06 7.48 -3.49
C GLU A 65 -3.50 8.78 -2.91
N LYS A 66 -4.23 9.43 -1.99
CA LYS A 66 -3.78 10.64 -1.30
C LYS A 66 -2.54 10.38 -0.45
N LEU A 67 -2.51 9.30 0.34
CA LEU A 67 -1.35 8.93 1.15
C LEU A 67 -0.13 8.61 0.26
N ARG A 68 -0.32 7.93 -0.87
CA ARG A 68 0.74 7.69 -1.86
C ARG A 68 1.32 9.00 -2.39
N ALA A 69 0.46 9.95 -2.77
CA ALA A 69 0.88 11.27 -3.25
C ALA A 69 1.65 12.07 -2.19
N GLN A 70 1.19 12.07 -0.93
CA GLN A 70 1.92 12.71 0.18
C GLN A 70 3.29 12.07 0.41
N ARG A 71 3.35 10.73 0.41
CA ARG A 71 4.61 9.99 0.53
C ARG A 71 5.57 10.28 -0.62
N ASP A 72 5.07 10.40 -1.85
CA ASP A 72 5.89 10.75 -3.01
C ASP A 72 6.41 12.19 -2.92
N ALA A 73 5.59 13.13 -2.44
CA ALA A 73 6.01 14.51 -2.18
C ALA A 73 7.10 14.58 -1.10
N LEU A 74 6.93 13.87 0.02
CA LEU A 74 7.93 13.77 1.09
C LEU A 74 9.24 13.12 0.60
N ALA A 75 9.15 12.09 -0.26
CA ALA A 75 10.32 11.48 -0.86
C ALA A 75 11.08 12.46 -1.78
N ALA A 76 10.35 13.26 -2.56
CA ALA A 76 10.94 14.29 -3.43
C ALA A 76 11.60 15.41 -2.62
N GLU A 77 10.95 15.89 -1.55
CA GLU A 77 11.51 16.91 -0.65
C GLU A 77 12.79 16.41 0.03
N ASN A 78 12.80 15.17 0.53
CA ASN A 78 14.02 14.56 1.09
C ASN A 78 15.15 14.45 0.07
N ALA A 79 14.85 14.11 -1.19
CA ALA A 79 15.86 14.06 -2.24
C ALA A 79 16.46 15.45 -2.53
N ALA A 80 15.62 16.49 -2.60
CA ALA A 80 16.05 17.86 -2.81
C ALA A 80 16.89 18.40 -1.64
N LEU A 81 16.54 18.07 -0.39
CA LEU A 81 17.34 18.43 0.79
C LEU A 81 18.72 17.77 0.77
N LYS A 82 18.80 16.46 0.45
CA LYS A 82 20.08 15.74 0.29
C LYS A 82 20.95 16.31 -0.83
N GLU A 83 20.35 16.85 -1.88
CA GLU A 83 21.08 17.53 -2.97
C GLU A 83 21.58 18.90 -2.53
N SER A 84 20.74 19.70 -1.86
CA SER A 84 21.12 20.99 -1.29
C SER A 84 22.27 20.85 -0.28
N GLU A 85 22.22 19.83 0.57
CA GLU A 85 23.28 19.56 1.55
C GLU A 85 24.61 19.20 0.86
N ARG A 86 24.57 18.37 -0.19
CA ARG A 86 25.77 18.06 -1.00
C ARG A 86 26.34 19.30 -1.70
N ALA A 87 25.48 20.19 -2.20
CA ALA A 87 25.94 21.43 -2.81
C ALA A 87 26.59 22.38 -1.79
N PHE A 88 26.04 22.45 -0.58
CA PHE A 88 26.62 23.21 0.53
C PHE A 88 27.96 22.62 0.97
N ASP A 89 28.05 21.30 1.14
CA ASP A 89 29.27 20.58 1.49
C ASP A 89 30.40 20.84 0.46
N ALA A 90 30.07 20.81 -0.83
CA ALA A 90 31.02 21.13 -1.89
C ALA A 90 31.52 22.59 -1.84
N MET A 91 30.63 23.55 -1.55
CA MET A 91 31.00 24.95 -1.37
C MET A 91 31.96 25.12 -0.18
N CYS A 92 31.66 24.50 0.95
CA CYS A 92 32.50 24.56 2.15
C CYS A 92 33.87 23.89 1.95
N ALA A 93 33.92 22.78 1.21
CA ALA A 93 35.17 22.15 0.81
C ALA A 93 36.03 23.06 -0.08
N GLU A 94 35.41 23.82 -0.99
CA GLU A 94 36.11 24.81 -1.83
C GLU A 94 36.65 26.00 -1.00
N GLU A 95 35.86 26.50 -0.04
CA GLU A 95 36.24 27.66 0.78
C GLU A 95 37.31 27.32 1.84
N HIS A 96 37.22 26.14 2.45
CA HIS A 96 38.05 25.76 3.60
C HIS A 96 39.17 24.75 3.29
N GLY A 97 39.18 24.19 2.07
CA GLY A 97 40.23 23.27 1.61
C GLY A 97 40.41 22.07 2.56
N ASP A 98 41.67 21.74 2.86
CA ASP A 98 42.04 20.56 3.67
C ASP A 98 41.51 20.58 5.12
N ASN A 99 41.00 21.71 5.61
CA ASN A 99 40.42 21.83 6.94
C ASN A 99 38.92 21.48 6.99
N TRP A 100 38.27 21.28 5.84
CA TRP A 100 36.87 20.89 5.79
C TRP A 100 36.69 19.40 6.11
N VAL A 101 35.69 19.08 6.91
CA VAL A 101 35.25 17.71 7.16
C VAL A 101 33.81 17.61 6.68
N SER A 102 33.60 16.81 5.63
CA SER A 102 32.27 16.54 5.10
C SER A 102 31.48 15.67 6.08
N GLU A 103 30.28 16.12 6.44
CA GLU A 103 29.34 15.38 7.27
C GLU A 103 27.94 15.54 6.65
N LEU A 104 27.58 14.58 5.79
CA LEU A 104 26.27 14.53 5.14
C LEU A 104 25.26 13.82 6.04
N THR A 105 24.05 14.36 6.14
CA THR A 105 22.96 13.77 6.89
C THR A 105 22.39 12.57 6.12
N GLU A 106 22.76 11.38 6.55
CA GLU A 106 22.12 10.15 6.08
C GLU A 106 20.76 9.96 6.78
N THR A 107 19.74 9.52 6.04
CA THR A 107 18.41 9.17 6.59
C THR A 107 18.09 7.69 6.40
N PRO A 108 18.95 6.75 6.86
CA PRO A 108 18.81 5.33 6.57
C PRO A 108 17.50 4.74 7.10
N ALA A 109 16.97 5.26 8.21
CA ALA A 109 15.68 4.85 8.75
C ALA A 109 14.50 5.26 7.84
N THR A 110 14.53 6.47 7.28
CA THR A 110 13.50 6.95 6.34
C THR A 110 13.58 6.20 5.02
N ASP A 111 14.78 5.96 4.51
CA ASP A 111 15.00 5.24 3.26
C ASP A 111 14.55 3.76 3.40
N ALA A 112 14.88 3.12 4.53
CA ALA A 112 14.41 1.77 4.86
C ALA A 112 12.89 1.72 5.03
N PHE A 113 12.28 2.69 5.72
CA PHE A 113 10.83 2.76 5.90
C PHE A 113 10.10 2.96 4.57
N LEU A 114 10.59 3.83 3.67
CA LEU A 114 9.99 4.03 2.35
C LEU A 114 10.13 2.79 1.45
N ALA A 115 11.21 2.03 1.57
CA ALA A 115 11.37 0.73 0.91
C ALA A 115 10.40 -0.32 1.48
N GLU A 116 10.25 -0.36 2.80
CA GLU A 116 9.34 -1.27 3.50
C GLU A 116 7.87 -0.98 3.16
N VAL A 117 7.44 0.29 3.19
CA VAL A 117 6.06 0.69 2.81
C VAL A 117 5.75 0.30 1.36
N ARG A 118 6.71 0.44 0.44
CA ARG A 118 6.57 -0.03 -0.94
C ARG A 118 6.43 -1.55 -1.03
N ALA A 119 7.09 -2.32 -0.17
CA ALA A 119 7.02 -3.77 -0.16
C ALA A 119 5.71 -4.29 0.49
N GLN A 120 5.34 -3.76 1.66
CA GLN A 120 4.16 -4.20 2.41
C GLN A 120 2.84 -3.97 1.64
N GLY A 121 2.71 -2.81 0.96
CA GLY A 121 1.52 -2.49 0.19
C GLY A 121 1.31 -3.40 -1.02
N VAL A 122 2.37 -4.00 -1.55
CA VAL A 122 2.30 -4.92 -2.69
C VAL A 122 2.05 -6.34 -2.20
N ASP A 123 2.64 -6.73 -1.08
CA ASP A 123 2.42 -8.05 -0.47
C ASP A 123 0.96 -8.26 -0.05
N ALA A 124 0.33 -7.25 0.53
CA ALA A 124 -1.09 -7.31 0.87
C ALA A 124 -1.98 -7.43 -0.38
N ALA A 125 -1.66 -6.73 -1.46
CA ALA A 125 -2.42 -6.80 -2.72
C ALA A 125 -2.26 -8.15 -3.42
N ILE A 126 -1.06 -8.74 -3.37
CA ILE A 126 -0.78 -10.07 -3.90
C ILE A 126 -1.58 -11.12 -3.15
N GLU A 127 -1.57 -11.09 -1.82
CA GLU A 127 -2.31 -12.09 -1.03
C GLU A 127 -3.83 -11.96 -1.26
N ALA A 128 -4.35 -10.75 -1.41
CA ALA A 128 -5.74 -10.54 -1.81
C ALA A 128 -6.03 -11.12 -3.22
N ALA A 129 -5.14 -10.89 -4.20
CA ALA A 129 -5.29 -11.43 -5.54
C ALA A 129 -5.25 -12.97 -5.57
N LYS A 130 -4.30 -13.59 -4.85
CA LYS A 130 -4.21 -15.06 -4.71
C LYS A 130 -5.50 -15.65 -4.15
N ASN A 131 -6.05 -15.03 -3.11
CA ASN A 131 -7.28 -15.48 -2.48
C ASN A 131 -8.49 -15.34 -3.42
N LEU A 132 -8.58 -14.23 -4.16
CA LEU A 132 -9.66 -14.01 -5.11
C LEU A 132 -9.63 -15.01 -6.27
N VAL A 133 -8.43 -15.30 -6.82
CA VAL A 133 -8.27 -16.33 -7.87
C VAL A 133 -8.66 -17.71 -7.36
N ALA A 134 -8.28 -18.07 -6.13
CA ALA A 134 -8.67 -19.35 -5.55
C ALA A 134 -10.20 -19.44 -5.34
N GLN A 135 -10.83 -18.38 -4.82
CA GLN A 135 -12.27 -18.33 -4.58
C GLN A 135 -13.10 -18.38 -5.86
N GLU A 136 -12.74 -17.60 -6.87
CA GLU A 136 -13.52 -17.45 -8.11
C GLU A 136 -13.67 -18.78 -8.87
N TYR A 137 -12.65 -19.64 -8.80
CA TYR A 137 -12.64 -20.95 -9.45
C TYR A 137 -12.78 -22.11 -8.46
N GLU A 138 -13.22 -21.83 -7.24
CA GLU A 138 -13.51 -22.82 -6.19
C GLU A 138 -12.32 -23.74 -5.84
N TYR A 139 -11.09 -23.25 -5.98
CA TYR A 139 -9.89 -23.96 -5.55
C TYR A 139 -9.63 -23.74 -4.05
N LYS A 140 -9.03 -24.76 -3.40
CA LYS A 140 -8.64 -24.69 -1.99
C LYS A 140 -7.60 -23.60 -1.68
N ASP A 141 -6.74 -23.29 -2.64
CA ASP A 141 -5.65 -22.33 -2.54
C ASP A 141 -5.13 -21.96 -3.94
N PHE A 142 -4.33 -20.90 -4.02
CA PHE A 142 -3.72 -20.45 -5.27
C PHE A 142 -2.77 -21.49 -5.89
N LYS A 143 -2.18 -22.39 -5.08
CA LYS A 143 -1.29 -23.44 -5.61
C LYS A 143 -2.08 -24.49 -6.41
N ALA A 144 -3.29 -24.82 -5.98
CA ALA A 144 -4.18 -25.70 -6.72
C ALA A 144 -4.59 -25.07 -8.06
N ALA A 145 -4.93 -23.77 -8.05
CA ALA A 145 -5.20 -23.01 -9.26
C ALA A 145 -4.01 -23.01 -10.23
N GLN A 146 -2.80 -22.70 -9.73
CA GLN A 146 -1.55 -22.71 -10.51
C GLN A 146 -1.26 -24.10 -11.11
N SER A 147 -1.48 -25.17 -10.34
CA SER A 147 -1.25 -26.54 -10.82
C SER A 147 -2.19 -26.93 -11.96
N ASP A 148 -3.42 -26.42 -11.98
CA ASP A 148 -4.43 -26.79 -12.98
C ASP A 148 -4.29 -26.01 -14.29
N CYS A 149 -3.59 -24.86 -14.27
CA CYS A 149 -3.29 -24.07 -15.47
C CYS A 149 -2.61 -24.87 -16.59
N CYS A 150 -1.75 -25.85 -16.24
CA CYS A 150 -1.07 -26.68 -17.23
C CYS A 150 -2.02 -27.62 -18.00
N MET A 151 -3.18 -27.90 -17.42
CA MET A 151 -4.19 -28.75 -18.05
C MET A 151 -5.08 -27.95 -19.00
N HIS A 152 -5.22 -26.63 -18.80
CA HIS A 152 -6.21 -25.78 -19.49
C HIS A 152 -5.58 -24.46 -20.02
N PRO A 153 -4.64 -24.54 -21.00
CA PRO A 153 -3.79 -23.42 -21.41
C PRO A 153 -4.50 -22.24 -22.12
N GLY A 154 -5.80 -22.36 -22.42
CA GLY A 154 -6.61 -21.29 -23.02
C GLY A 154 -7.68 -20.72 -22.11
N SER A 155 -7.66 -21.07 -20.81
CA SER A 155 -8.66 -20.62 -19.84
C SER A 155 -8.32 -19.24 -19.27
N ASP A 156 -9.36 -18.50 -18.87
CA ASP A 156 -9.23 -17.21 -18.18
C ASP A 156 -8.42 -17.31 -16.87
N LEU A 157 -8.43 -18.49 -16.25
CA LEU A 157 -7.64 -18.81 -15.06
C LEU A 157 -6.13 -18.62 -15.29
N VAL A 158 -5.61 -19.01 -16.46
CA VAL A 158 -4.18 -18.91 -16.79
C VAL A 158 -3.72 -17.45 -16.76
N GLY A 159 -4.47 -16.55 -17.42
CA GLY A 159 -4.13 -15.12 -17.43
C GLY A 159 -4.17 -14.48 -16.04
N LYS A 160 -5.10 -14.91 -15.17
CA LYS A 160 -5.21 -14.43 -13.78
C LYS A 160 -4.09 -14.95 -12.88
N VAL A 161 -3.68 -16.21 -13.05
CA VAL A 161 -2.53 -16.79 -12.34
C VAL A 161 -1.24 -16.12 -12.78
N GLU A 162 -1.01 -15.96 -14.09
CA GLU A 162 0.17 -15.27 -14.65
C GLU A 162 0.27 -13.82 -14.16
N MET A 163 -0.85 -13.09 -14.13
CA MET A 163 -0.88 -11.73 -13.58
C MET A 163 -0.53 -11.69 -12.09
N THR A 164 -1.00 -12.68 -11.32
CA THR A 164 -0.73 -12.78 -9.87
C THR A 164 0.74 -13.14 -9.61
N GLU A 165 1.33 -14.01 -10.42
CA GLU A 165 2.77 -14.33 -10.38
C GLU A 165 3.64 -13.14 -10.77
N TRP A 166 3.25 -12.39 -11.80
CA TRP A 166 3.94 -11.16 -12.19
C TRP A 166 3.95 -10.12 -11.05
N LEU A 167 2.84 -10.00 -10.31
CA LEU A 167 2.79 -9.11 -9.14
C LEU A 167 3.78 -9.55 -8.05
N VAL A 168 3.95 -10.85 -7.82
CA VAL A 168 4.96 -11.39 -6.89
C VAL A 168 6.37 -10.99 -7.30
N ASP A 169 6.70 -11.12 -8.59
CA ASP A 169 8.01 -10.72 -9.12
C ASP A 169 8.21 -9.20 -9.07
N PHE A 170 7.16 -8.43 -9.33
CA PHE A 170 7.18 -6.97 -9.21
C PHE A 170 7.42 -6.52 -7.75
N ALA A 171 6.79 -7.17 -6.77
CA ALA A 171 7.07 -6.95 -5.35
C ALA A 171 8.51 -7.28 -4.98
N ALA A 172 9.06 -8.38 -5.51
CA ALA A 172 10.44 -8.75 -5.30
C ALA A 172 11.43 -7.71 -5.88
N GLN A 173 11.09 -7.07 -6.99
CA GLN A 173 11.86 -5.95 -7.55
C GLN A 173 11.80 -4.71 -6.65
N LEU A 174 10.61 -4.37 -6.12
CA LEU A 174 10.44 -3.23 -5.21
C LEU A 174 11.22 -3.39 -3.90
N ARG A 175 11.33 -4.63 -3.39
CA ARG A 175 12.15 -4.96 -2.20
C ARG A 175 13.64 -4.80 -2.41
N LYS A 176 14.14 -4.99 -3.63
CA LYS A 176 15.57 -4.84 -3.95
C LYS A 176 16.01 -3.38 -4.00
N GLY A 177 15.06 -2.44 -3.97
CA GLY A 177 15.29 -1.05 -4.35
C GLY A 177 15.50 -0.98 -5.85
N GLY A 178 14.68 -0.21 -6.58
CA GLY A 178 14.99 0.07 -7.99
C GLY A 178 16.41 0.63 -8.05
N ASN A 179 17.23 0.13 -8.98
CA ASN A 179 18.62 0.55 -9.19
C ASN A 179 18.78 2.05 -8.91
N GLN A 180 19.33 2.38 -7.74
CA GLN A 180 19.86 3.69 -7.44
C GLN A 180 21.25 3.79 -8.05
#